data_AF-A0A848LZE0-F1
#
_entry.id   AF-A0A848LZE0-F1
#
_cell.length_a   1.000
_cell.length_b   1.000
_cell.length_c   1.000
_cell.angle_alpha   90.00
_cell.angle_beta   90.00
_cell.angle_gamma   90.00
#
_symmetry.space_group_name_H-M   'P 1'
#
loop_
_entity.id
_entity.type
_entity.pdbx_description
1 polymer ?
#
loop_
_entity_poly.entity_id
_entity_poly.type
_entity_poly.pdbx_seq_one_letter_code
_entity_poly.pdbx_strand_id
1 'polypeptide(L)'
;MEHVIETPGPRLPVRALRRIRLTRRKAPEQKRWRRSPLARLFSGVFALINRVVPWHRLPRPLGVLNLIALRGTMREHNLHDTSKLPSRAHSAPPPLTPEQLVRRSPDGTYNDVSNPRMGCVGARFGRNIPLERAWPEAEPGLLEPSPRIVSNQLMARETFVPARSLNLMAAAWIQFMVHDWFDHGTPRKGNEFRVPLDTARGDDWHQSPMLIRRT
;
A
#
# COMPACT_ATOMS: atom_id res chain seq x y z
N MET A 1 -30.71 41.11 32.84
CA MET A 1 -31.55 39.93 33.16
C MET A 1 -32.13 39.44 31.84
N GLU A 2 -31.39 38.58 31.14
CA GLU A 2 -31.85 37.92 29.91
C GLU A 2 -32.11 36.46 30.27
N HIS A 3 -33.37 36.03 30.14
CA HIS A 3 -33.78 34.66 30.34
C HIS A 3 -33.53 33.86 29.06
N VAL A 4 -32.49 33.04 29.05
CA VAL A 4 -32.29 31.99 28.04
C VAL A 4 -33.18 30.81 28.40
N ILE A 5 -34.13 30.48 27.53
CA ILE A 5 -34.98 29.30 27.64
C ILE A 5 -34.23 28.14 26.98
N GLU A 6 -33.61 27.26 27.78
CA GLU A 6 -33.09 25.98 27.30
C GLU A 6 -34.25 25.01 27.03
N THR A 7 -34.39 24.59 25.77
CA THR A 7 -35.26 23.47 25.41
C THR A 7 -34.46 22.16 25.46
N PRO A 8 -34.92 21.12 26.19
CA PRO A 8 -34.19 19.86 26.25
C PRO A 8 -34.47 19.03 24.99
N GLY A 9 -33.41 18.73 24.24
CA GLY A 9 -33.45 17.77 23.12
C GLY A 9 -33.82 16.35 23.59
N PRO A 10 -34.31 15.49 22.68
CA PRO A 10 -34.87 14.19 23.03
C PRO A 10 -33.79 13.27 23.61
N ARG A 11 -33.99 12.82 24.86
CA ARG A 11 -33.18 11.78 25.51
C ARG A 11 -33.57 10.42 24.95
N LEU A 12 -32.70 9.82 24.14
CA LEU A 12 -32.86 8.42 23.73
C LEU A 12 -32.75 7.51 24.97
N PRO A 13 -33.65 6.52 25.14
CA PRO A 13 -33.64 5.66 26.32
C PRO A 13 -32.42 4.74 26.27
N VAL A 14 -31.55 4.88 27.29
CA VAL A 14 -30.43 3.97 27.56
C VAL A 14 -30.99 2.65 28.08
N ARG A 15 -31.45 1.78 27.18
CA ARG A 15 -31.75 0.38 27.51
C ARG A 15 -31.16 -0.56 26.47
N ALA A 16 -30.41 -1.53 27.02
CA ALA A 16 -29.81 -2.70 26.37
C ALA A 16 -28.50 -2.51 25.58
N LEU A 17 -27.49 -1.86 26.17
CA LEU A 17 -26.10 -2.29 25.94
C LEU A 17 -25.90 -3.66 26.61
N ARG A 18 -26.27 -4.73 25.90
CA ARG A 18 -25.81 -6.08 26.22
C ARG A 18 -24.29 -6.02 26.33
N ARG A 19 -23.75 -6.29 27.52
CA ARG A 19 -22.31 -6.49 27.73
C ARG A 19 -21.85 -7.60 26.79
N ILE A 20 -21.32 -7.25 25.63
CA ILE A 20 -20.49 -8.16 24.85
C ILE A 20 -19.23 -8.32 25.69
N ARG A 21 -19.16 -9.41 26.48
CA ARG A 21 -17.89 -9.90 27.01
C ARG A 21 -17.05 -10.30 25.80
N LEU A 22 -16.31 -9.34 25.25
CA LEU A 22 -15.19 -9.62 24.37
C LEU A 22 -14.13 -10.28 25.25
N THR A 23 -14.29 -11.58 25.46
CA THR A 23 -13.21 -12.43 25.94
C THR A 23 -12.04 -12.15 25.01
N ARG A 24 -10.91 -11.71 25.58
CA ARG A 24 -9.66 -11.45 24.87
C ARG A 24 -9.13 -12.78 24.34
N ARG A 25 -9.78 -13.33 23.31
CA ARG A 25 -9.23 -14.45 22.53
C ARG A 25 -7.93 -13.94 21.95
N LYS A 26 -6.82 -14.63 22.20
CA LYS A 26 -5.58 -14.45 21.45
C LYS A 26 -5.96 -14.42 19.97
N ALA A 27 -5.55 -13.38 19.26
CA ALA A 27 -5.76 -13.30 17.82
C ALA A 27 -5.21 -14.61 17.22
N PRO A 28 -6.03 -15.38 16.46
CA PRO A 28 -5.58 -16.64 15.91
C PRO A 28 -4.35 -16.39 15.05
N GLU A 29 -3.36 -17.28 15.16
CA GLU A 29 -2.21 -17.28 14.27
C GLU A 29 -2.74 -17.29 12.84
N GLN A 30 -2.45 -16.24 12.05
CA GLN A 30 -2.95 -16.14 10.69
C GLN A 30 -2.37 -17.30 9.86
N LYS A 31 -3.17 -18.35 9.72
CA LYS A 31 -2.84 -19.50 8.87
C LYS A 31 -2.68 -19.01 7.45
N ARG A 32 -1.50 -19.25 6.87
CA ARG A 32 -1.20 -18.84 5.49
C ARG A 32 -2.29 -19.37 4.56
N TRP A 33 -2.98 -18.46 3.88
CA TRP A 33 -3.99 -18.84 2.90
C TRP A 33 -3.34 -19.68 1.79
N ARG A 34 -3.99 -20.79 1.42
CA ARG A 34 -3.52 -21.72 0.40
C ARG A 34 -4.68 -22.11 -0.49
N ARG A 35 -4.41 -22.24 -1.80
CA ARG A 35 -5.40 -22.73 -2.76
C ARG A 35 -5.63 -24.23 -2.59
N SER A 36 -6.85 -24.67 -2.91
CA SER A 36 -7.16 -26.09 -3.03
C SER A 36 -6.40 -26.74 -4.20
N PRO A 37 -6.24 -28.07 -4.22
CA PRO A 37 -5.60 -28.78 -5.33
C PRO A 37 -6.26 -28.49 -6.69
N LEU A 38 -7.59 -28.46 -6.74
CA LEU A 38 -8.33 -28.12 -7.97
C LEU A 38 -8.01 -26.70 -8.46
N ALA A 39 -7.96 -25.72 -7.55
CA ALA A 39 -7.60 -24.35 -7.90
C ALA A 39 -6.15 -24.23 -8.38
N ARG A 40 -5.23 -25.07 -7.85
CA ARG A 40 -3.85 -25.15 -8.35
C ARG A 40 -3.78 -25.77 -9.75
N LEU A 41 -4.53 -26.84 -10.00
CA LEU A 41 -4.64 -27.43 -11.34
C LEU A 41 -5.18 -26.42 -12.35
N PHE A 42 -6.28 -25.75 -12.01
CA PHE A 42 -6.89 -24.70 -12.82
C PHE A 42 -5.89 -23.59 -13.18
N SER A 43 -5.15 -23.07 -12.19
CA SER A 43 -4.10 -22.09 -12.45
C SER A 43 -2.93 -22.66 -13.26
N GLY A 44 -2.59 -23.95 -13.08
CA GLY A 44 -1.55 -24.64 -13.84
C GLY A 44 -1.89 -24.77 -15.33
N VAL A 45 -3.15 -25.06 -15.66
CA VAL A 45 -3.65 -25.09 -17.04
C VAL A 45 -3.47 -23.72 -17.71
N PHE A 46 -3.93 -22.65 -17.07
CA PHE A 46 -3.74 -21.30 -17.61
C PHE A 46 -2.28 -20.87 -17.68
N ALA A 47 -1.44 -21.29 -16.73
CA ALA A 47 0.01 -21.07 -16.80
C ALA A 47 0.65 -21.76 -18.01
N LEU A 48 0.19 -22.96 -18.37
CA LEU A 48 0.65 -23.67 -19.57
C LEU A 48 0.19 -22.97 -20.85
N ILE A 49 -1.10 -22.59 -20.93
CA ILE A 49 -1.65 -21.83 -22.06
C ILE A 49 -0.86 -20.52 -22.26
N ASN A 50 -0.58 -19.80 -21.17
CA ASN A 50 0.13 -18.52 -21.19
C ASN A 50 1.59 -18.62 -21.69
N ARG A 51 2.18 -19.82 -21.79
CA ARG A 51 3.50 -19.99 -22.43
C ARG A 51 3.44 -19.79 -23.94
N VAL A 52 2.27 -19.97 -24.55
CA VAL A 52 2.10 -19.91 -26.01
C VAL A 52 1.21 -18.72 -26.39
N VAL A 53 0.14 -18.46 -25.64
CA VAL A 53 -0.82 -17.39 -25.93
C VAL A 53 -0.97 -16.49 -24.71
N PRO A 54 -0.60 -15.21 -24.78
CA PRO A 54 -0.77 -14.31 -23.64
C PRO A 54 -2.25 -14.10 -23.33
N TRP A 55 -2.58 -13.98 -22.05
CA TRP A 55 -3.95 -13.95 -21.54
C TRP A 55 -4.89 -12.94 -22.24
N HIS A 56 -4.36 -11.77 -22.64
CA HIS A 56 -5.15 -10.70 -23.26
C HIS A 56 -5.52 -10.96 -24.74
N ARG A 57 -4.95 -12.01 -25.35
CA ARG A 57 -5.31 -12.47 -26.69
C ARG A 57 -6.32 -13.63 -26.68
N LEU A 58 -6.66 -14.16 -25.51
CA LEU A 58 -7.71 -15.17 -25.39
C LEU A 58 -9.10 -14.55 -25.64
N PRO A 59 -10.08 -15.34 -26.10
CA PRO A 59 -11.48 -14.93 -26.06
C PRO A 59 -11.87 -14.40 -24.68
N ARG A 60 -12.63 -13.30 -24.62
CA ARG A 60 -12.90 -12.54 -23.38
C ARG A 60 -13.28 -13.42 -22.17
N PRO A 61 -14.18 -14.42 -22.26
CA PRO A 61 -14.51 -15.26 -21.12
C PRO A 61 -13.29 -16.05 -20.59
N LEU A 62 -12.46 -16.58 -21.49
CA LEU A 62 -11.24 -17.30 -21.13
C LEU A 62 -10.18 -16.36 -20.56
N GLY A 63 -10.09 -15.12 -21.07
CA GLY A 63 -9.23 -14.08 -20.49
C GLY A 63 -9.62 -13.77 -19.04
N VAL A 64 -10.91 -13.66 -18.74
CA VAL A 64 -11.41 -13.46 -17.36
C VAL A 64 -11.06 -14.64 -16.46
N LEU A 65 -11.27 -15.88 -16.93
CA LEU A 65 -10.90 -17.09 -16.18
C LEU A 65 -9.38 -17.14 -15.90
N ASN A 66 -8.57 -16.72 -16.86
CA ASN A 66 -7.12 -16.59 -16.71
C ASN A 66 -6.76 -15.56 -15.64
N LEU A 67 -7.42 -14.38 -15.62
CA LEU A 67 -7.22 -13.38 -14.57
C LEU A 67 -7.61 -13.89 -13.17
N ILE A 68 -8.66 -14.70 -13.07
CA ILE A 68 -9.03 -15.37 -11.81
C ILE A 68 -7.93 -16.33 -11.36
N ALA A 69 -7.40 -17.14 -12.29
CA ALA A 69 -6.28 -18.04 -12.03
C ALA A 69 -5.02 -17.29 -11.57
N LEU A 70 -4.66 -16.19 -12.24
CA LEU A 70 -3.52 -15.35 -11.89
C LEU A 70 -3.70 -14.71 -10.51
N ARG A 71 -4.88 -14.15 -10.23
CA ARG A 71 -5.21 -13.57 -8.92
C ARG A 71 -5.07 -14.60 -7.80
N GLY A 72 -5.54 -15.82 -8.02
CA GLY A 72 -5.37 -16.92 -7.07
C GLY A 72 -3.91 -17.23 -6.78
N THR A 73 -3.07 -17.32 -7.82
CA THR A 73 -1.62 -17.50 -7.68
C THR A 73 -0.99 -16.36 -6.89
N MET A 74 -1.29 -15.11 -7.25
CA MET A 74 -0.71 -13.94 -6.58
C MET A 74 -1.13 -13.85 -5.12
N ARG A 75 -2.38 -14.17 -4.77
CA ARG A 75 -2.82 -14.18 -3.36
C ARG A 75 -2.09 -15.21 -2.51
N GLU A 76 -1.71 -16.36 -3.08
CA GLU A 76 -1.01 -17.42 -2.34
C GLU A 76 0.48 -17.11 -2.15
N HIS A 77 1.09 -16.40 -3.11
CA HIS A 77 2.55 -16.26 -3.18
C HIS A 77 3.08 -14.83 -3.03
N ASN A 78 2.21 -13.80 -3.06
CA ASN A 78 2.62 -12.40 -3.11
C ASN A 78 1.95 -11.53 -2.04
N LEU A 79 1.53 -12.10 -0.91
CA LEU A 79 1.02 -11.32 0.23
C LEU A 79 1.87 -11.64 1.46
N HIS A 80 2.86 -10.80 1.74
CA HIS A 80 3.78 -10.95 2.87
C HIS A 80 3.52 -9.86 3.92
N ASP A 81 3.12 -10.30 5.11
CA ASP A 81 2.83 -9.45 6.26
C ASP A 81 4.12 -8.94 6.92
N THR A 82 4.23 -7.62 7.05
CA THR A 82 5.37 -6.94 7.69
C THR A 82 5.03 -6.42 9.08
N SER A 83 3.78 -6.52 9.53
CA SER A 83 3.29 -5.95 10.80
C SER A 83 3.94 -6.58 12.04
N LYS A 84 4.47 -7.81 11.90
CA LYS A 84 5.15 -8.56 12.97
C LYS A 84 6.64 -8.25 13.08
N LEU A 85 7.21 -7.50 12.15
CA LEU A 85 8.62 -7.13 12.19
C LEU A 85 8.86 -6.13 13.33
N PRO A 86 10.04 -6.16 13.99
CA PRO A 86 10.37 -5.17 15.01
C PRO A 86 10.19 -3.74 14.49
N SER A 87 9.46 -2.92 15.22
CA SER A 87 9.22 -1.51 14.92
C SER A 87 9.28 -0.68 16.19
N ARG A 88 9.23 0.66 16.05
CA ARG A 88 8.98 1.53 17.20
C ARG A 88 7.67 1.09 17.86
N ALA A 89 7.68 1.04 19.20
CA ALA A 89 6.52 0.62 19.96
C ALA A 89 5.35 1.57 19.68
N HIS A 90 4.24 1.04 19.20
CA HIS A 90 2.98 1.78 19.12
C HIS A 90 2.25 1.59 20.45
N SER A 91 1.61 2.65 20.94
CA SER A 91 0.63 2.52 22.03
C SER A 91 -0.46 1.50 21.65
N ALA A 92 -1.16 0.91 22.62
CA ALA A 92 -2.33 0.11 22.30
C ALA A 92 -3.38 0.99 21.58
N PRO A 93 -4.13 0.46 20.58
CA PRO A 93 -5.24 1.21 20.01
C PRO A 93 -6.26 1.55 21.12
N PRO A 94 -6.92 2.72 21.05
CA PRO A 94 -7.97 3.08 22.01
C PRO A 94 -9.11 2.04 21.96
N PRO A 95 -9.94 1.89 22.99
CA PRO A 95 -11.05 0.93 22.98
C PRO A 95 -11.98 1.12 21.77
N LEU A 96 -12.45 0.01 21.20
CA LEU A 96 -13.44 0.02 20.12
C LEU A 96 -14.72 0.74 20.57
N THR A 97 -15.19 1.69 19.77
CA THR A 97 -16.48 2.37 19.99
C THR A 97 -17.57 1.80 19.07
N PRO A 98 -18.86 1.96 19.43
CA PRO A 98 -19.96 1.53 18.56
C PRO A 98 -19.95 2.19 17.18
N GLU A 99 -19.50 3.45 17.08
CA GLU A 99 -19.46 4.21 15.83
C GLU A 99 -18.48 3.60 14.82
N GLN A 100 -17.36 3.04 15.30
CA GLN A 100 -16.34 2.40 14.46
C GLN A 100 -16.81 1.10 13.80
N LEU A 101 -17.94 0.52 14.23
CA LEU A 101 -18.53 -0.66 13.58
C LEU A 101 -19.30 -0.31 12.30
N VAL A 102 -19.65 0.96 12.11
CA VAL A 102 -20.52 1.41 11.01
C VAL A 102 -19.96 2.60 10.24
N ARG A 103 -18.87 3.21 10.71
CA ARG A 103 -18.20 4.36 10.10
C ARG A 103 -16.70 4.13 10.05
N ARG A 104 -16.06 4.68 9.02
CA ARG A 104 -14.60 4.75 8.93
C ARG A 104 -14.08 5.71 10.00
N SER A 105 -13.08 5.28 10.77
CA SER A 105 -12.38 6.21 11.65
C SER A 105 -11.48 7.13 10.81
N PRO A 106 -11.21 8.36 11.28
CA PRO A 106 -10.32 9.30 10.59
C PRO A 106 -8.88 8.77 10.41
N ASP A 107 -8.43 7.87 11.29
CA ASP A 107 -7.08 7.30 11.28
C ASP A 107 -7.03 5.90 10.63
N GLY A 108 -8.17 5.36 10.18
CA GLY A 108 -8.30 4.03 9.58
C GLY A 108 -8.26 2.84 10.56
N THR A 109 -8.21 3.07 11.87
CA THR A 109 -8.32 1.98 12.86
C THR A 109 -9.67 1.27 12.84
N TYR A 110 -9.67 0.02 13.32
CA TYR A 110 -10.86 -0.83 13.50
C TYR A 110 -11.67 -1.16 12.24
N ASN A 111 -11.15 -0.89 11.05
CA ASN A 111 -11.74 -1.39 9.80
C ASN A 111 -11.78 -2.93 9.77
N ASP A 112 -10.76 -3.58 10.34
CA ASP A 112 -10.84 -4.98 10.77
C ASP A 112 -10.83 -5.04 12.29
N VAL A 113 -11.95 -5.49 12.86
CA VAL A 113 -12.16 -5.55 14.31
C VAL A 113 -11.21 -6.54 14.99
N SER A 114 -10.74 -7.56 14.26
CA SER A 114 -9.79 -8.55 14.75
C SER A 114 -8.34 -8.07 14.67
N ASN A 115 -8.06 -7.13 13.77
CA ASN A 115 -6.77 -6.46 13.63
C ASN A 115 -6.95 -4.93 13.59
N PRO A 116 -7.13 -4.28 14.76
CA PRO A 116 -7.50 -2.87 14.84
C PRO A 116 -6.58 -1.88 14.12
N ARG A 117 -5.32 -2.26 13.86
CA ARG A 117 -4.32 -1.42 13.20
C ARG A 117 -4.16 -1.72 11.72
N MET A 118 -4.89 -2.70 11.16
CA MET A 118 -4.75 -3.05 9.76
C MET A 118 -5.27 -1.90 8.87
N GLY A 119 -4.35 -1.32 8.09
CA GLY A 119 -4.66 -0.23 7.16
C GLY A 119 -4.81 1.14 7.81
N CYS A 120 -4.48 1.30 9.10
CA CYS A 120 -4.49 2.61 9.75
C CYS A 120 -3.24 3.44 9.40
N VAL A 121 -3.29 4.74 9.66
CA VAL A 121 -2.12 5.62 9.57
C VAL A 121 -0.95 5.08 10.41
N GLY A 122 0.26 5.13 9.85
CA GLY A 122 1.47 4.60 10.49
C GLY A 122 1.57 3.07 10.51
N ALA A 123 0.63 2.34 9.93
CA ALA A 123 0.79 0.91 9.68
C ALA A 123 1.92 0.65 8.67
N ARG A 124 2.62 -0.48 8.80
CA ARG A 124 3.71 -0.85 7.89
C ARG A 124 3.17 -1.23 6.52
N PHE A 125 3.89 -0.86 5.46
CA PHE A 125 3.65 -1.39 4.12
C PHE A 125 3.91 -2.89 4.08
N GLY A 126 2.94 -3.66 3.55
CA GLY A 126 3.14 -5.05 3.18
C GLY A 126 4.11 -5.21 2.01
N ARG A 127 4.50 -6.45 1.70
CA ARG A 127 5.35 -6.74 0.53
C ARG A 127 4.69 -7.77 -0.38
N ASN A 128 4.87 -7.59 -1.70
CA ASN A 128 4.45 -8.57 -2.70
C ASN A 128 5.54 -9.57 -3.11
N ILE A 129 6.71 -9.47 -2.47
CA ILE A 129 7.87 -10.33 -2.65
C ILE A 129 8.27 -10.85 -1.26
N PRO A 130 8.78 -12.10 -1.12
CA PRO A 130 9.29 -12.62 0.15
C PRO A 130 10.33 -11.69 0.77
N LEU A 131 10.28 -11.51 2.09
CA LEU A 131 11.14 -10.55 2.80
C LEU A 131 12.62 -10.88 2.69
N GLU A 132 12.99 -12.17 2.75
CA GLU A 132 14.35 -12.65 2.46
C GLU A 132 14.89 -12.27 1.06
N ARG A 133 14.03 -11.82 0.13
CA ARG A 133 14.42 -11.39 -1.23
C ARG A 133 14.11 -9.92 -1.51
N ALA A 134 13.74 -9.16 -0.48
CA ALA A 134 13.31 -7.76 -0.61
C ALA A 134 14.30 -6.78 0.05
N TRP A 135 15.55 -7.21 0.24
CA TRP A 135 16.62 -6.36 0.75
C TRP A 135 17.12 -5.42 -0.36
N PRO A 136 17.32 -4.13 -0.06
CA PRO A 136 17.96 -3.23 -1.02
C PRO A 136 19.42 -3.62 -1.20
N GLU A 137 19.99 -3.26 -2.35
CA GLU A 137 21.44 -3.30 -2.52
C GLU A 137 22.11 -2.34 -1.53
N ALA A 138 23.30 -2.72 -1.07
CA ALA A 138 24.13 -1.85 -0.25
C ALA A 138 24.87 -0.85 -1.14
N GLU A 139 25.32 0.27 -0.56
CA GLU A 139 26.32 1.11 -1.22
C GLU A 139 27.65 0.36 -1.35
N PRO A 140 28.37 0.53 -2.47
CA PRO A 140 28.11 1.50 -3.54
C PRO A 140 27.08 1.06 -4.60
N GLY A 141 26.74 -0.23 -4.69
CA GLY A 141 25.86 -0.79 -5.73
C GLY A 141 24.50 -0.09 -5.86
N LEU A 142 23.91 0.32 -4.74
CA LEU A 142 22.66 1.11 -4.74
C LEU A 142 22.75 2.43 -5.54
N LEU A 143 23.95 3.01 -5.63
CA LEU A 143 24.24 4.27 -6.32
C LEU A 143 25.07 4.08 -7.59
N GLU A 144 25.30 2.84 -8.03
CA GLU A 144 26.11 2.50 -9.20
C GLU A 144 25.30 1.62 -10.18
N PRO A 145 24.94 2.15 -11.37
CA PRO A 145 25.25 3.47 -11.89
C PRO A 145 24.52 4.59 -11.12
N SER A 146 25.07 5.81 -11.19
CA SER A 146 24.46 6.99 -10.55
C SER A 146 22.98 7.11 -10.93
N PRO A 147 22.06 7.22 -9.95
CA PRO A 147 20.64 7.44 -10.23
C PRO A 147 20.39 8.70 -11.07
N ARG A 148 21.26 9.70 -10.97
CA ARG A 148 21.17 10.92 -11.80
C ARG A 148 21.48 10.64 -13.26
N ILE A 149 22.45 9.77 -13.54
CA ILE A 149 22.77 9.33 -14.92
C ILE A 149 21.57 8.56 -15.49
N VAL A 150 20.99 7.63 -14.74
CA VAL A 150 19.77 6.89 -15.16
C VAL A 150 18.62 7.85 -15.46
N SER A 151 18.38 8.82 -14.57
CA SER A 151 17.37 9.87 -14.77
C SER A 151 17.62 10.66 -16.05
N ASN A 152 18.84 11.12 -16.29
CA ASN A 152 19.19 11.98 -17.43
C ASN A 152 19.19 11.23 -18.76
N GLN A 153 19.61 9.96 -18.78
CA GLN A 153 19.79 9.21 -20.02
C GLN A 153 18.55 8.39 -20.42
N LEU A 154 17.78 7.89 -19.45
CA LEU A 154 16.68 6.95 -19.72
C LEU A 154 15.29 7.53 -19.41
N MET A 155 15.19 8.58 -18.59
CA MET A 155 13.89 9.08 -18.12
C MET A 155 13.61 10.53 -18.54
N ALA A 156 14.64 11.33 -18.81
CA ALA A 156 14.49 12.70 -19.25
C ALA A 156 13.68 12.76 -20.55
N ARG A 157 12.64 13.60 -20.57
CA ARG A 157 11.78 13.76 -21.74
C ARG A 157 12.49 14.62 -22.78
N GLU A 158 12.83 14.03 -23.92
CA GLU A 158 13.33 14.76 -25.09
C GLU A 158 12.20 15.26 -25.98
N THR A 159 11.20 14.40 -26.22
CA THR A 159 10.01 14.71 -27.02
C THR A 159 8.74 14.27 -26.29
N PHE A 160 7.67 15.03 -26.44
CA PHE A 160 6.38 14.65 -25.87
C PHE A 160 5.75 13.50 -26.66
N VAL A 161 5.47 12.38 -25.97
CA VAL A 161 4.76 11.23 -26.53
C VAL A 161 3.31 11.21 -25.99
N PRO A 162 2.28 11.48 -26.81
CA PRO A 162 0.91 11.60 -26.33
C PRO A 162 0.26 10.23 -26.03
N ALA A 163 -0.36 10.10 -24.87
CA ALA A 163 -1.26 8.99 -24.54
C ALA A 163 -2.68 9.26 -25.08
N ARG A 164 -2.96 8.85 -26.33
CA ARG A 164 -4.20 9.21 -27.04
C ARG A 164 -5.50 8.67 -26.43
N SER A 165 -5.41 7.68 -25.54
CA SER A 165 -6.56 7.07 -24.86
C SER A 165 -6.92 7.72 -23.52
N LEU A 166 -6.14 8.68 -23.04
CA LEU A 166 -6.29 9.30 -21.72
C LEU A 166 -6.20 10.82 -21.82
N ASN A 167 -6.92 11.51 -20.92
CA ASN A 167 -6.84 12.96 -20.76
C ASN A 167 -6.11 13.33 -19.46
N LEU A 168 -5.87 14.63 -19.26
CA LEU A 168 -5.21 15.13 -18.04
C LEU A 168 -6.02 14.90 -16.77
N MET A 169 -7.35 14.77 -16.86
CA MET A 169 -8.18 14.44 -15.70
C MET A 169 -7.85 13.04 -15.16
N ALA A 170 -7.58 12.07 -16.04
CA ALA A 170 -7.14 10.75 -15.61
C ALA A 170 -5.79 10.81 -14.86
N ALA A 171 -4.87 11.70 -15.27
CA ALA A 171 -3.60 11.91 -14.58
C ALA A 171 -3.80 12.56 -13.20
N ALA A 172 -4.64 13.60 -13.12
CA ALA A 172 -4.97 14.25 -11.84
C ALA A 172 -5.68 13.28 -10.88
N TRP A 173 -6.59 12.47 -11.41
CA TRP A 173 -7.32 11.46 -10.64
C TRP A 173 -6.37 10.43 -10.02
N ILE A 174 -5.42 9.86 -10.78
CA ILE A 174 -4.53 8.85 -10.19
C ILE A 174 -3.60 9.46 -9.12
N GLN A 175 -3.20 10.72 -9.27
CA GLN A 175 -2.46 11.42 -8.20
C GLN A 175 -3.34 11.66 -6.97
N PHE A 176 -4.61 12.05 -7.16
CA PHE A 176 -5.59 12.17 -6.09
C PHE A 176 -5.77 10.84 -5.33
N MET A 177 -5.84 9.71 -6.03
CA MET A 177 -5.90 8.39 -5.39
C MET A 177 -4.61 8.07 -4.62
N VAL A 178 -3.41 8.44 -5.13
CA VAL A 178 -2.15 8.25 -4.38
C VAL A 178 -2.16 9.04 -3.08
N HIS A 179 -2.71 10.26 -3.06
CA HIS A 179 -2.87 11.06 -1.84
C HIS A 179 -3.82 10.41 -0.81
N ASP A 180 -4.76 9.57 -1.24
CA ASP A 180 -5.61 8.76 -0.36
C ASP A 180 -4.90 7.48 0.13
N TRP A 181 -4.04 6.89 -0.70
CA TRP A 181 -3.50 5.55 -0.45
C TRP A 181 -2.23 5.50 0.39
N PHE A 182 -1.20 6.29 0.07
CA PHE A 182 0.10 6.11 0.72
C PHE A 182 1.06 7.29 0.62
N ASP A 183 1.88 7.42 1.67
CA ASP A 183 3.10 8.21 1.74
C ASP A 183 4.15 7.44 2.58
N HIS A 184 5.44 7.66 2.32
CA HIS A 184 6.52 7.00 3.08
C HIS A 184 6.79 7.67 4.44
N GLY A 185 6.05 8.73 4.77
CA GLY A 185 6.23 9.51 5.98
C GLY A 185 7.44 10.43 5.90
N THR A 186 7.75 11.07 7.03
CA THR A 186 8.86 12.01 7.09
C THR A 186 10.20 11.26 7.13
N PRO A 187 11.06 11.43 6.10
CA PRO A 187 12.37 10.79 6.09
C PRO A 187 13.30 11.40 7.15
N ARG A 188 14.30 10.63 7.60
CA ARG A 188 15.27 11.10 8.60
C ARG A 188 16.28 12.07 7.97
N LYS A 189 16.69 13.08 8.74
CA LYS A 189 17.74 14.03 8.34
C LYS A 189 19.12 13.52 8.78
N GLY A 190 20.17 13.91 8.05
CA GLY A 190 21.57 13.71 8.45
C GLY A 190 22.21 12.42 7.94
N ASN A 191 21.53 11.64 7.10
CA ASN A 191 22.09 10.45 6.45
C ASN A 191 21.75 10.40 4.94
N GLU A 192 21.61 11.57 4.32
CA GLU A 192 21.21 11.71 2.93
C GLU A 192 22.16 10.94 1.99
N PHE A 193 21.59 10.29 0.97
CA PHE A 193 22.35 9.87 -0.20
C PHE A 193 22.96 11.10 -0.86
N ARG A 194 24.22 10.98 -1.28
CA ARG A 194 24.96 12.03 -1.97
C ARG A 194 25.08 11.61 -3.42
N VAL A 195 24.24 12.16 -4.28
CA VAL A 195 24.23 11.83 -5.71
C VAL A 195 25.02 12.89 -6.47
N PRO A 196 26.15 12.54 -7.11
CA PRO A 196 26.92 13.49 -7.90
C PRO A 196 26.10 14.03 -9.09
N LEU A 197 26.32 15.30 -9.43
CA LEU A 197 25.75 15.91 -10.62
C LEU A 197 26.60 15.60 -11.85
N ASP A 198 25.96 15.56 -13.02
CA ASP A 198 26.65 15.43 -14.30
C ASP A 198 27.00 16.83 -14.85
N THR A 199 28.09 17.40 -14.32
CA THR A 199 28.54 18.74 -14.72
C THR A 199 28.93 18.84 -16.18
N ALA A 200 29.39 17.74 -16.81
CA ALA A 200 29.72 17.71 -18.23
C ALA A 200 28.48 17.90 -19.12
N ARG A 201 27.30 17.49 -18.65
CA ARG A 201 26.01 17.74 -19.31
C ARG A 201 25.37 19.08 -18.94
N GLY A 202 26.02 19.90 -18.12
CA GLY A 202 25.45 21.16 -17.64
C GLY A 202 24.31 20.97 -16.65
N ASP A 203 24.36 19.92 -15.83
CA ASP A 203 23.38 19.68 -14.76
C ASP A 203 23.36 20.84 -13.74
N ASP A 204 22.30 21.64 -13.80
CA ASP A 204 22.13 22.91 -13.07
C ASP A 204 21.37 22.75 -11.75
N TRP A 205 21.26 21.52 -11.24
CA TRP A 205 20.57 21.27 -9.97
C TRP A 205 21.15 22.14 -8.85
N HIS A 206 20.28 22.83 -8.13
CA HIS A 206 20.61 23.86 -7.14
C HIS A 206 21.56 23.43 -6.00
N GLN A 207 21.79 22.12 -5.83
CA GLN A 207 22.62 21.56 -4.76
C GLN A 207 23.60 20.52 -5.33
N SER A 208 24.91 20.69 -5.09
CA SER A 208 25.94 19.75 -5.55
C SER A 208 26.80 19.26 -4.37
N PRO A 209 26.83 17.94 -4.06
CA PRO A 209 26.01 16.89 -4.66
C PRO A 209 24.53 17.02 -4.27
N MET A 210 23.64 16.40 -5.05
CA MET A 210 22.23 16.31 -4.72
C MET A 210 22.06 15.47 -3.45
N LEU A 211 21.39 16.03 -2.43
CA LEU A 211 21.16 15.33 -1.16
C LEU A 211 19.75 14.75 -1.10
N ILE A 212 19.64 13.43 -1.13
CA ILE A 212 18.35 12.71 -1.09
C ILE A 212 18.19 12.01 0.26
N ARG A 213 17.13 12.32 1.00
CA ARG A 213 16.90 11.71 2.32
C ARG A 213 16.54 10.24 2.21
N ARG A 214 16.99 9.45 3.19
CA ARG A 214 16.62 8.04 3.31
C ARG A 214 15.25 7.90 3.97
N THR A 215 14.46 6.97 3.45
CA THR A 215 13.20 6.50 4.05
C THR A 215 13.44 5.56 5.23
#